data_AF-A0A1V6BQE6-F1
#
_entry.id   AF-A0A1V6BQE6-F1
#
_cell.length_a   1.000
_cell.length_b   1.000
_cell.length_c   1.000
_cell.angle_alpha   90.00
_cell.angle_beta   90.00
_cell.angle_gamma   90.00
#
_symmetry.space_group_name_H-M   'P 1'
#
loop_
_entity.id
_entity.type
_entity.pdbx_description
1 polymer ?
#
loop_
_entity_poly.entity_id
_entity_poly.type
_entity_poly.pdbx_seq_one_letter_code
_entity_poly.pdbx_strand_id
1 'polypeptide(L)'
;MFLFNMVVYPLFFFTITIILQKWLDKGSFSETYKFFGFGIVLGIVLNLVFSIINSFFYLKANVGLILFKAIVFDGLLYTFIMITVFHLIYELFADFSSSAGWSMQSILVFSFYSGIISVSNIFNSTNNNYPETLLSYIPSLFTCLLVSISFGFFYMKFSESFDSVEKYLWAGAALVTLSALRSFYEFTYFYKLSVLYFIAVPAIAIAVIFEILDFSRFRT
;
A
#
# COMPACT_ATOMS: atom_id res chain seq x y z
N MET A 1 18.93 18.07 1.15
CA MET A 1 17.48 17.91 1.29
C MET A 1 16.98 16.76 0.41
N PHE A 2 17.07 16.86 -0.92
CA PHE A 2 16.88 15.72 -1.84
C PHE A 2 17.65 14.43 -1.48
N LEU A 3 18.94 14.57 -1.16
CA LEU A 3 19.79 13.46 -0.67
C LEU A 3 19.28 12.82 0.64
N PHE A 4 18.60 13.58 1.50
CA PHE A 4 18.05 13.06 2.74
C PHE A 4 16.88 12.10 2.45
N ASN A 5 15.97 12.45 1.54
CA ASN A 5 14.81 11.60 1.24
C ASN A 5 15.16 10.38 0.39
N MET A 6 16.14 10.54 -0.50
CA MET A 6 16.72 9.42 -1.27
C MET A 6 17.30 8.33 -0.38
N VAL A 7 17.84 8.71 0.79
CA VAL A 7 18.63 7.80 1.62
C VAL A 7 17.86 7.34 2.85
N VAL A 8 17.08 8.21 3.49
CA VAL A 8 16.46 7.92 4.80
C VAL A 8 15.40 6.82 4.72
N TYR A 9 14.48 6.88 3.75
CA TYR A 9 13.42 5.87 3.67
C TYR A 9 13.96 4.47 3.30
N PRO A 10 14.86 4.33 2.30
CA PRO A 10 15.54 3.05 2.06
C PRO A 10 16.37 2.57 3.25
N LEU A 11 17.11 3.44 3.94
CA LEU A 11 17.86 3.06 5.14
C LEU A 11 16.94 2.59 6.27
N PHE A 12 15.79 3.24 6.44
CA PHE A 12 14.79 2.81 7.42
C PHE A 12 14.25 1.42 7.09
N PHE A 13 13.92 1.17 5.82
CA PHE A 13 13.55 -0.16 5.35
C PHE A 13 14.65 -1.19 5.67
N PHE A 14 15.90 -0.92 5.30
CA PHE A 14 17.02 -1.84 5.59
C PHE A 14 17.19 -2.08 7.09
N THR A 15 17.04 -1.05 7.92
CA THR A 15 17.11 -1.19 9.38
C THR A 15 16.01 -2.11 9.91
N ILE A 16 14.77 -1.94 9.45
CA ILE A 16 13.66 -2.84 9.78
C ILE A 16 13.97 -4.26 9.31
N THR A 17 14.42 -4.44 8.06
CA THR A 17 14.68 -5.77 7.51
C THR A 17 15.81 -6.48 8.27
N ILE A 18 16.87 -5.77 8.69
CA ILE A 18 17.93 -6.30 9.55
C ILE A 18 17.38 -6.73 10.92
N ILE A 19 16.50 -5.93 11.53
CA ILE A 19 15.83 -6.30 12.77
C ILE A 19 14.98 -7.56 12.55
N LEU A 20 14.25 -7.63 11.43
CA LEU A 20 13.40 -8.75 11.05
C LEU A 20 14.17 -10.05 10.77
N GLN A 21 15.45 -9.96 10.42
CA GLN A 21 16.32 -11.12 10.16
C GLN A 21 16.32 -12.13 11.31
N LYS A 22 16.09 -11.70 12.55
CA LYS A 22 16.00 -12.61 13.71
C LYS A 22 14.82 -13.57 13.66
N TRP A 23 13.77 -13.23 12.92
CA TRP A 23 12.53 -14.01 12.82
C TRP A 23 12.29 -14.58 11.43
N LEU A 24 13.17 -14.29 10.46
CA LEU A 24 13.08 -14.77 9.08
C LEU A 24 14.18 -15.79 8.81
N ASP A 25 13.84 -16.87 8.11
CA ASP A 25 14.83 -17.78 7.55
C ASP A 25 15.56 -17.11 6.37
N LYS A 26 16.70 -17.70 5.96
CA LYS A 26 17.57 -17.12 4.93
C LYS A 26 16.85 -16.93 3.59
N GLY A 27 15.95 -17.85 3.21
CA GLY A 27 15.18 -17.76 1.98
C GLY A 27 14.23 -16.56 2.04
N SER A 28 13.40 -16.50 3.08
CA SER A 28 12.46 -15.40 3.31
C SER A 28 13.13 -14.03 3.39
N PHE A 29 14.30 -13.96 4.04
CA PHE A 29 15.09 -12.73 4.11
C PHE A 29 15.53 -12.28 2.70
N SER A 30 16.09 -13.19 1.90
CA SER A 30 16.50 -12.88 0.52
C SER A 30 15.33 -12.44 -0.37
N GLU A 31 14.19 -13.12 -0.27
CA GLU A 31 12.96 -12.76 -0.99
C GLU A 31 12.47 -11.36 -0.63
N THR A 32 12.58 -10.98 0.63
CA THR A 32 12.25 -9.63 1.07
C THR A 32 13.04 -8.59 0.27
N TYR A 33 14.35 -8.76 0.05
CA TYR A 33 15.12 -7.81 -0.78
C TYR A 33 14.76 -7.86 -2.28
N LYS A 34 14.45 -9.05 -2.82
CA LYS A 34 14.01 -9.16 -4.22
C LYS A 34 12.72 -8.38 -4.44
N PHE A 35 11.73 -8.55 -3.56
CA PHE A 35 10.46 -7.83 -3.63
C PHE A 35 10.64 -6.31 -3.46
N PHE A 36 11.57 -5.88 -2.60
CA PHE A 36 11.93 -4.45 -2.51
C PHE A 36 12.45 -3.92 -3.85
N GLY A 37 13.36 -4.66 -4.49
CA GLY A 37 13.91 -4.32 -5.81
C GLY A 37 12.84 -4.23 -6.89
N PHE A 38 11.94 -5.20 -6.98
CA PHE A 38 10.80 -5.14 -7.90
C PHE A 38 9.87 -3.96 -7.60
N GLY A 39 9.68 -3.63 -6.32
CA GLY A 39 8.96 -2.45 -5.88
C GLY A 39 9.58 -1.16 -6.41
N ILE A 40 10.91 -1.02 -6.38
CA ILE A 40 11.62 0.13 -6.98
C ILE A 40 11.30 0.23 -8.47
N VAL A 41 11.42 -0.88 -9.21
CA VAL A 41 11.15 -0.90 -10.66
C VAL A 41 9.72 -0.48 -10.95
N LEU A 42 8.74 -1.05 -10.25
CA LEU A 42 7.34 -0.65 -10.42
C LEU A 42 7.10 0.80 -10.02
N GLY A 43 7.75 1.30 -8.96
CA GLY A 43 7.65 2.69 -8.53
C GLY A 43 8.09 3.68 -9.61
N ILE A 44 9.13 3.35 -10.38
CA ILE A 44 9.57 4.17 -11.53
C ILE A 44 8.48 4.18 -12.61
N VAL A 45 7.95 3.01 -12.96
CA VAL A 45 6.91 2.86 -13.99
C VAL A 45 5.63 3.59 -13.58
N LEU A 46 5.18 3.44 -12.33
CA LEU A 46 3.99 4.10 -11.80
C LEU A 46 4.14 5.61 -11.83
N ASN A 47 5.29 6.16 -11.43
CA ASN A 47 5.51 7.61 -11.49
C ASN A 47 5.42 8.13 -12.93
N LEU A 48 5.95 7.40 -13.92
CA LEU A 48 5.81 7.77 -15.33
C LEU A 48 4.33 7.74 -15.78
N VAL A 49 3.63 6.64 -15.56
CA VAL A 49 2.22 6.48 -15.99
C VAL A 49 1.30 7.50 -15.30
N PHE A 50 1.40 7.64 -13.98
CA PHE A 50 0.55 8.56 -13.23
C PHE A 50 0.92 10.02 -13.45
N SER A 51 2.15 10.35 -13.84
CA SER A 51 2.49 11.72 -14.26
C SER A 51 1.68 12.16 -15.49
N ILE A 52 1.50 11.24 -16.46
CA ILE A 52 0.69 11.47 -17.65
C ILE A 52 -0.78 11.64 -17.24
N ILE A 53 -1.30 10.75 -16.39
CA ILE A 53 -2.70 10.85 -15.89
C ILE A 53 -2.91 12.19 -15.17
N ASN A 54 -2.02 12.55 -14.26
CA ASN A 54 -2.10 13.78 -13.46
C ASN A 54 -2.13 15.05 -14.35
N SER A 55 -1.46 15.04 -15.50
CA SER A 55 -1.46 16.18 -16.43
C SER A 55 -2.86 16.56 -16.95
N PHE A 56 -3.78 15.59 -17.11
CA PHE A 56 -5.16 15.85 -17.55
C PHE A 56 -6.02 16.56 -16.51
N PHE A 57 -5.61 16.50 -15.24
CA PHE A 57 -6.29 17.10 -14.08
C PHE A 57 -5.58 18.37 -13.57
N TYR A 58 -4.46 18.76 -14.18
CA TYR A 58 -3.74 19.96 -13.80
C TYR A 58 -4.63 21.20 -13.98
N LEU A 59 -4.62 22.09 -12.97
CA LEU A 59 -5.44 23.33 -12.90
C LEU A 59 -6.97 23.15 -12.86
N LYS A 60 -7.49 21.92 -12.72
CA LYS A 60 -8.93 21.66 -12.56
C LYS A 60 -9.28 21.50 -11.07
N ALA A 61 -9.92 22.52 -10.47
CA ALA A 61 -10.27 22.55 -9.04
C ALA A 61 -11.74 22.19 -8.73
N ASN A 62 -12.41 21.40 -9.58
CA ASN A 62 -13.77 20.94 -9.30
C ASN A 62 -13.74 19.75 -8.33
N VAL A 63 -14.43 19.85 -7.20
CA VAL A 63 -14.51 18.81 -6.16
C VAL A 63 -14.97 17.46 -6.73
N GLY A 64 -15.91 17.46 -7.68
CA GLY A 64 -16.37 16.23 -8.34
C GLY A 64 -15.29 15.58 -9.19
N LEU A 65 -14.47 16.37 -9.89
CA LEU A 65 -13.32 15.85 -10.65
C LEU A 65 -12.21 15.33 -9.73
N ILE A 66 -12.00 15.97 -8.58
CA ILE A 66 -11.04 15.53 -7.55
C ILE A 66 -11.47 14.19 -6.96
N LEU A 67 -12.74 14.04 -6.59
CA LEU A 67 -13.31 12.78 -6.11
C LEU A 67 -13.23 11.68 -7.17
N PHE A 68 -13.59 12.00 -8.41
CA PHE A 68 -13.50 11.04 -9.52
C PHE A 68 -12.05 10.58 -9.74
N LYS A 69 -11.08 11.50 -9.74
CA LYS A 69 -9.67 11.18 -9.87
C LYS A 69 -9.18 10.28 -8.73
N ALA A 70 -9.50 10.67 -7.49
CA ALA A 70 -9.08 9.95 -6.29
C ALA A 70 -9.63 8.51 -6.26
N ILE A 71 -10.90 8.32 -6.63
CA ILE A 71 -11.55 7.00 -6.60
C ILE A 71 -11.11 6.12 -7.77
N VAL A 72 -11.16 6.67 -8.99
CA VAL A 72 -10.99 5.86 -10.21
C VAL A 72 -9.53 5.64 -10.55
N PHE A 73 -8.74 6.71 -10.62
CA PHE A 73 -7.34 6.61 -11.04
C PHE A 73 -6.44 6.30 -9.85
N ASP A 74 -6.46 7.15 -8.83
CA ASP A 74 -5.53 7.01 -7.72
C ASP A 74 -5.91 5.84 -6.79
N GLY A 75 -7.19 5.46 -6.74
CA GLY A 75 -7.74 4.34 -5.98
C GLY A 75 -7.76 3.04 -6.78
N LEU A 76 -8.80 2.85 -7.60
CA LEU A 76 -9.09 1.58 -8.29
C LEU A 76 -7.98 1.17 -9.27
N LEU A 77 -7.62 2.04 -10.22
CA LEU A 77 -6.61 1.71 -11.24
C LEU A 77 -5.24 1.44 -10.60
N TYR A 78 -4.82 2.31 -9.69
CA TYR A 78 -3.56 2.12 -8.94
C TYR A 78 -3.55 0.77 -8.22
N THR A 79 -4.59 0.50 -7.45
CA THR A 79 -4.69 -0.73 -6.65
C THR A 79 -4.75 -1.98 -7.54
N PHE A 80 -5.46 -1.92 -8.65
CA PHE A 80 -5.53 -3.01 -9.61
C PHE A 80 -4.15 -3.34 -10.18
N ILE A 81 -3.42 -2.34 -10.67
CA ILE A 81 -2.04 -2.52 -11.17
C ILE A 81 -1.15 -3.13 -10.09
N MET A 82 -1.26 -2.62 -8.86
CA MET A 82 -0.49 -3.10 -7.72
C MET A 82 -0.73 -4.58 -7.41
N ILE A 83 -1.99 -5.00 -7.30
CA ILE A 83 -2.35 -6.38 -7.01
C ILE A 83 -1.89 -7.30 -8.16
N THR A 84 -2.16 -6.93 -9.41
CA THR A 84 -1.82 -7.75 -10.58
C THR A 84 -0.31 -7.93 -10.72
N VAL A 85 0.47 -6.84 -10.59
CA VAL A 85 1.93 -6.92 -10.71
C VAL A 85 2.54 -7.68 -9.53
N PHE A 86 2.05 -7.45 -8.31
CA PHE A 86 2.51 -8.22 -7.14
C PHE A 86 2.26 -9.72 -7.33
N HIS A 87 1.07 -10.10 -7.75
CA HIS A 87 0.72 -11.50 -8.01
C HIS A 87 1.62 -12.12 -9.09
N LEU A 88 1.86 -11.41 -10.20
CA LEU A 88 2.74 -11.88 -11.27
C LEU A 88 4.19 -12.06 -10.79
N ILE A 89 4.71 -11.12 -9.99
CA ILE A 89 6.05 -11.25 -9.41
C ILE A 89 6.10 -12.45 -8.47
N TYR A 90 5.08 -12.61 -7.63
CA TYR A 90 4.99 -13.70 -6.69
C TYR A 90 4.99 -15.07 -7.38
N GLU A 91 4.15 -15.26 -8.40
CA GLU A 91 4.09 -16.53 -9.13
C GLU A 91 5.37 -16.86 -9.91
N LEU A 92 6.06 -15.86 -10.46
CA LEU A 92 7.22 -16.08 -11.32
C LEU A 92 8.55 -16.17 -10.57
N PHE A 93 8.69 -15.48 -9.45
CA PHE A 93 9.99 -15.27 -8.81
C PHE A 93 10.07 -15.70 -7.35
N ALA A 94 8.94 -15.97 -6.69
CA ALA A 94 8.95 -16.30 -5.28
C ALA A 94 9.07 -17.82 -5.07
N ASP A 95 10.13 -18.25 -4.38
CA ASP A 95 10.41 -19.66 -4.07
C ASP A 95 9.60 -20.17 -2.84
N PHE A 96 8.40 -19.62 -2.59
CA PHE A 96 7.55 -20.04 -1.48
C PHE A 96 6.58 -21.15 -1.89
N SER A 97 6.23 -22.02 -0.94
CA SER A 97 4.99 -22.80 -1.09
C SER A 97 3.79 -21.84 -1.14
N SER A 98 2.74 -22.22 -1.84
CA SER A 98 1.47 -21.47 -1.93
C SER A 98 0.82 -21.17 -0.56
N SER A 99 1.34 -21.76 0.52
CA SER A 99 0.88 -21.66 1.91
C SER A 99 1.74 -20.75 2.79
N ALA A 100 2.50 -19.80 2.22
CA ALA A 100 3.19 -18.82 3.05
C ALA A 100 2.12 -18.02 3.83
N GLY A 101 2.11 -18.18 5.16
CA GLY A 101 1.09 -17.61 6.03
C GLY A 101 1.04 -16.09 5.98
N TRP A 102 -0.02 -15.51 6.54
CA TRP A 102 -0.34 -14.08 6.43
C TRP A 102 0.81 -13.15 6.82
N SER A 103 1.64 -13.54 7.79
CA SER A 103 2.78 -12.76 8.26
C SER A 103 3.84 -12.63 7.19
N MET A 104 4.18 -13.73 6.50
CA MET A 104 5.17 -13.71 5.44
C MET A 104 4.65 -12.91 4.24
N GLN A 105 3.39 -13.12 3.85
CA GLN A 105 2.78 -12.32 2.77
C GLN A 105 2.76 -10.83 3.10
N SER A 106 2.45 -10.47 4.35
CA SER A 106 2.47 -9.08 4.80
C SER A 106 3.88 -8.48 4.74
N ILE A 107 4.93 -9.25 5.05
CA ILE A 107 6.33 -8.81 4.95
C ILE A 107 6.74 -8.61 3.48
N LEU A 108 6.36 -9.52 2.58
CA LEU A 108 6.64 -9.39 1.15
C LEU A 108 5.92 -8.18 0.55
N VAL A 109 4.64 -7.99 0.88
CA VAL A 109 3.88 -6.80 0.46
C VAL A 109 4.51 -5.54 1.03
N PHE A 110 4.88 -5.53 2.31
CA PHE A 110 5.54 -4.38 2.94
C PHE A 110 6.85 -4.02 2.22
N SER A 111 7.63 -5.03 1.86
CA SER A 111 8.85 -4.83 1.12
C SER A 111 8.62 -4.23 -0.26
N PHE A 112 7.66 -4.79 -1.00
CA PHE A 112 7.27 -4.32 -2.32
C PHE A 112 6.77 -2.87 -2.30
N TYR A 113 5.84 -2.54 -1.39
CA TYR A 113 5.33 -1.18 -1.21
C TYR A 113 6.41 -0.21 -0.74
N SER A 114 7.33 -0.65 0.12
CA SER A 114 8.46 0.18 0.57
C SER A 114 9.38 0.56 -0.58
N GLY A 115 9.63 -0.34 -1.54
CA GLY A 115 10.37 -0.02 -2.76
C GLY A 115 9.69 1.08 -3.58
N ILE A 116 8.36 0.99 -3.74
CA ILE A 116 7.56 1.97 -4.50
C ILE A 116 7.58 3.34 -3.81
N ILE A 117 7.32 3.37 -2.49
CA ILE A 117 7.32 4.61 -1.71
C ILE A 117 8.69 5.28 -1.73
N SER A 118 9.78 4.49 -1.71
CA SER A 118 11.14 5.02 -1.84
C SER A 118 11.29 5.86 -3.11
N VAL A 119 10.81 5.35 -4.25
CA VAL A 119 10.86 6.08 -5.53
C VAL A 119 9.92 7.29 -5.54
N SER A 120 8.68 7.13 -5.08
CA SER A 120 7.70 8.23 -5.06
C SER A 120 8.14 9.39 -4.15
N ASN A 121 8.80 9.10 -3.02
CA ASN A 121 9.38 10.13 -2.16
C ASN A 121 10.49 10.92 -2.86
N ILE A 122 11.31 10.26 -3.68
CA ILE A 122 12.35 10.94 -4.47
C ILE A 122 11.70 11.96 -5.41
N PHE A 123 10.73 11.54 -6.22
CA PHE A 123 10.04 12.42 -7.17
C PHE A 123 9.28 13.56 -6.50
N ASN A 124 8.61 13.29 -5.37
CA ASN A 124 7.88 14.33 -4.63
C ASN A 124 8.80 15.36 -3.96
N SER A 125 9.96 14.93 -3.46
CA SER A 125 10.92 15.84 -2.81
C SER A 125 11.63 16.77 -3.78
N THR A 126 11.77 16.39 -5.05
CA THR A 126 12.24 17.30 -6.11
C THR A 126 11.28 18.47 -6.35
N ASN A 127 10.00 18.34 -5.97
CA ASN A 127 8.95 19.29 -6.32
C ASN A 127 8.44 20.13 -5.13
N ASN A 128 8.85 19.86 -3.88
CA ASN A 128 8.31 20.52 -2.69
C ASN A 128 9.40 21.19 -1.83
N ASN A 129 9.11 22.41 -1.35
CA ASN A 129 9.96 23.21 -0.44
C ASN A 129 9.63 22.99 1.06
N TYR A 130 9.03 21.87 1.47
CA TYR A 130 8.63 21.67 2.87
C TYR A 130 9.80 21.21 3.74
N PRO A 131 9.91 21.65 5.02
CA PRO A 131 10.93 21.15 5.94
C PRO A 131 10.67 19.66 6.27
N GLU A 132 11.52 18.80 5.71
CA GLU A 132 11.46 17.35 5.83
C GLU A 132 12.14 16.89 7.12
N THR A 133 11.34 16.63 8.14
CA THR A 133 11.79 15.99 9.38
C THR A 133 11.46 14.51 9.33
N LEU A 134 12.13 13.66 10.11
CA LEU A 134 11.78 12.23 10.20
C LEU A 134 10.28 12.00 10.51
N LEU A 135 9.65 12.93 11.24
CA LEU A 135 8.24 12.86 11.61
C LEU A 135 7.29 13.00 10.40
N SER A 136 7.70 13.64 9.30
CA SER A 136 6.85 13.76 8.10
C SER A 136 6.64 12.43 7.38
N TYR A 137 7.44 11.41 7.68
CA TYR A 137 7.34 10.07 7.10
C TYR A 137 6.38 9.14 7.85
N ILE A 138 6.02 9.46 9.09
CA ILE A 138 5.15 8.63 9.94
C ILE A 138 3.80 8.32 9.25
N PRO A 139 3.09 9.31 8.65
CA PRO A 139 1.88 9.06 7.86
C PRO A 139 2.03 7.96 6.82
N SER A 140 3.06 8.08 5.96
CA SER A 140 3.29 7.15 4.86
C SER A 140 3.68 5.76 5.36
N LEU A 141 4.45 5.69 6.44
CA LEU A 141 4.80 4.42 7.10
C LEU A 141 3.57 3.71 7.67
N PHE A 142 2.68 4.45 8.34
CA PHE A 142 1.46 3.88 8.89
C PHE A 142 0.54 3.35 7.78
N THR A 143 0.33 4.12 6.71
CA THR A 143 -0.44 3.65 5.54
C THR A 143 0.22 2.44 4.89
N CYS A 144 1.54 2.41 4.77
CA CYS A 144 2.29 1.27 4.24
C CYS A 144 2.04 0.01 5.08
N LEU A 145 2.13 0.11 6.41
CA LEU A 145 1.87 -1.01 7.32
C LEU A 145 0.43 -1.52 7.19
N LEU A 146 -0.54 -0.61 7.15
CA LEU A 146 -1.96 -0.98 7.06
C LEU A 146 -2.27 -1.69 5.74
N VAL A 147 -1.80 -1.14 4.62
CA VAL A 147 -1.89 -1.78 3.29
C VAL A 147 -1.20 -3.15 3.29
N SER A 148 -0.04 -3.26 3.93
CA SER A 148 0.73 -4.51 3.95
C SER A 148 0.01 -5.63 4.71
N ILE A 149 -0.55 -5.31 5.88
CA ILE A 149 -1.31 -6.28 6.68
C ILE A 149 -2.60 -6.68 5.96
N SER A 150 -3.35 -5.70 5.44
CA SER A 150 -4.62 -5.98 4.74
C SER A 150 -4.38 -6.78 3.47
N PHE A 151 -3.46 -6.35 2.60
CA PHE A 151 -3.19 -7.05 1.35
C PHE A 151 -2.55 -8.43 1.61
N GLY A 152 -1.61 -8.52 2.55
CA GLY A 152 -1.01 -9.81 2.94
C GLY A 152 -2.05 -10.82 3.40
N PHE A 153 -3.04 -10.39 4.19
CA PHE A 153 -4.17 -11.23 4.59
C PHE A 153 -5.02 -11.68 3.40
N PHE A 154 -5.47 -10.75 2.55
CA PHE A 154 -6.32 -11.10 1.39
C PHE A 154 -5.57 -11.97 0.38
N TYR A 155 -4.28 -11.72 0.17
CA TYR A 155 -3.46 -12.50 -0.74
C TYR A 155 -3.22 -13.93 -0.24
N MET A 156 -3.00 -14.11 1.07
CA MET A 156 -2.96 -15.44 1.68
C MET A 156 -4.28 -16.18 1.43
N LYS A 157 -5.41 -15.53 1.70
CA LYS A 157 -6.73 -16.14 1.47
C LYS A 157 -6.96 -16.50 0.00
N PHE A 158 -6.63 -15.59 -0.92
CA PHE A 158 -6.66 -15.86 -2.35
C PHE A 158 -5.80 -17.07 -2.76
N SER A 159 -4.60 -17.19 -2.19
CA SER A 159 -3.65 -18.27 -2.53
C SER A 159 -4.07 -19.63 -1.96
N GLU A 160 -4.67 -19.64 -0.76
CA GLU A 160 -5.14 -20.85 -0.08
C GLU A 160 -6.50 -21.35 -0.59
N SER A 161 -7.32 -20.47 -1.19
CA SER A 161 -8.62 -20.87 -1.75
C SER A 161 -8.47 -21.87 -2.89
N PHE A 162 -9.21 -22.97 -2.82
CA PHE A 162 -9.24 -23.98 -3.87
C PHE A 162 -10.28 -23.65 -4.96
N ASP A 163 -11.41 -23.04 -4.60
CA ASP A 163 -12.47 -22.70 -5.53
C ASP A 163 -12.22 -21.35 -6.21
N SER A 164 -12.50 -21.32 -7.52
CA SER A 164 -12.41 -20.13 -8.36
C SER A 164 -13.31 -18.99 -7.86
N VAL A 165 -14.52 -19.29 -7.39
CA VAL A 165 -15.46 -18.28 -6.89
C VAL A 165 -14.89 -17.59 -5.65
N GLU A 166 -14.35 -18.38 -4.73
CA GLU A 166 -13.74 -17.86 -3.50
C GLU A 166 -12.51 -16.98 -3.80
N LYS A 167 -11.68 -17.38 -4.77
CA LYS A 167 -10.57 -16.55 -5.26
C LYS A 167 -11.02 -15.19 -5.78
N TYR A 168 -12.07 -15.15 -6.60
CA TYR A 168 -12.60 -13.88 -7.12
C TYR A 168 -13.17 -13.00 -6.00
N LEU A 169 -13.81 -13.59 -4.99
CA LEU A 169 -14.31 -12.84 -3.82
C LEU A 169 -13.16 -12.22 -3.02
N TRP A 170 -12.09 -12.97 -2.74
CA TRP A 170 -10.93 -12.44 -2.02
C TRP A 170 -10.17 -11.39 -2.83
N ALA A 171 -10.02 -11.58 -4.14
CA ALA A 171 -9.42 -10.58 -5.03
C ALA A 171 -10.27 -9.29 -5.09
N GLY A 172 -11.60 -9.43 -5.19
CA GLY A 172 -12.53 -8.30 -5.15
C GLY A 172 -12.50 -7.56 -3.82
N ALA A 173 -12.49 -8.28 -2.70
CA ALA A 173 -12.35 -7.69 -1.36
C ALA A 173 -11.03 -6.93 -1.22
N ALA A 174 -9.90 -7.52 -1.66
CA ALA A 174 -8.61 -6.84 -1.68
C ALA A 174 -8.68 -5.54 -2.49
N LEU A 175 -9.22 -5.59 -3.71
CA LEU A 175 -9.32 -4.43 -4.58
C LEU A 175 -10.16 -3.31 -3.93
N VAL A 176 -11.32 -3.63 -3.37
CA VAL A 176 -12.21 -2.64 -2.75
C VAL A 176 -11.58 -2.04 -1.49
N THR A 177 -11.06 -2.87 -0.58
CA THR A 177 -10.48 -2.41 0.68
C THR A 177 -9.25 -1.54 0.43
N LEU A 178 -8.32 -1.99 -0.42
CA LEU A 178 -7.09 -1.25 -0.71
C LEU A 178 -7.37 0.03 -1.52
N SER A 179 -8.33 -0.02 -2.46
CA SER A 179 -8.77 1.17 -3.19
C SER A 179 -9.40 2.21 -2.27
N ALA A 180 -10.22 1.79 -1.31
CA ALA A 180 -10.83 2.70 -0.33
C ALA A 180 -9.76 3.38 0.53
N LEU A 181 -8.79 2.60 1.04
CA LEU A 181 -7.65 3.14 1.81
C LEU A 181 -6.85 4.16 0.99
N ARG A 182 -6.55 3.84 -0.28
CA ARG A 182 -5.77 4.71 -1.16
C ARG A 182 -6.54 5.97 -1.56
N SER A 183 -7.80 5.84 -1.96
CA SER A 183 -8.67 6.96 -2.33
C SER A 183 -8.81 7.93 -1.15
N PHE A 184 -9.00 7.40 0.06
CA PHE A 184 -9.09 8.21 1.27
C PHE A 184 -7.77 8.94 1.57
N TYR A 185 -6.63 8.25 1.45
CA TYR A 185 -5.30 8.88 1.59
C TYR A 185 -5.12 10.04 0.60
N GLU A 186 -5.42 9.85 -0.68
CA GLU A 186 -5.25 10.88 -1.71
C GLU A 186 -6.20 12.06 -1.53
N PHE A 187 -7.45 11.78 -1.17
CA PHE A 187 -8.44 12.81 -0.86
C PHE A 187 -7.99 13.67 0.33
N THR A 188 -7.54 13.03 1.43
CA THR A 188 -7.09 13.78 2.63
C THR A 188 -5.79 14.54 2.38
N TYR A 189 -4.87 13.98 1.58
CA TYR A 189 -3.64 14.65 1.15
C TYR A 189 -3.95 15.93 0.35
N PHE A 190 -4.89 15.86 -0.61
CA PHE A 190 -5.30 17.01 -1.40
C PHE A 190 -5.79 18.19 -0.55
N TYR A 191 -6.59 17.92 0.49
CA TYR A 191 -7.12 18.95 1.39
C TYR A 191 -6.15 19.35 2.53
N LYS A 192 -4.93 18.80 2.57
CA LYS A 192 -3.92 19.06 3.63
C LYS A 192 -4.47 18.86 5.06
N LEU A 193 -5.33 17.86 5.25
CA LEU A 193 -6.04 17.61 6.51
C LEU A 193 -5.18 16.88 7.57
N SER A 194 -3.91 17.26 7.71
CA SER A 194 -2.81 16.38 8.15
C SER A 194 -2.79 15.90 9.62
N VAL A 195 -3.71 16.30 10.52
CA VAL A 195 -3.54 16.02 11.97
C VAL A 195 -4.76 15.37 12.67
N LEU A 196 -6.00 15.58 12.21
CA LEU A 196 -7.20 15.10 12.92
C LEU A 196 -7.66 13.67 12.53
N TYR A 197 -7.14 13.11 11.43
CA TYR A 197 -7.69 11.88 10.83
C TYR A 197 -7.01 10.58 11.26
N PHE A 198 -5.81 10.64 11.86
CA PHE A 198 -5.09 9.44 12.32
C PHE A 198 -5.78 8.72 13.49
N ILE A 199 -6.64 9.42 14.24
CA ILE A 199 -7.43 8.86 15.36
C ILE A 199 -8.85 8.49 14.89
N ALA A 200 -9.46 9.34 14.05
CA ALA A 200 -10.85 9.17 13.64
C ALA A 200 -11.06 7.95 12.72
N VAL A 201 -10.12 7.64 11.82
CA VAL A 201 -10.30 6.58 10.83
C VAL A 201 -10.20 5.18 11.43
N PRO A 202 -9.23 4.85 12.30
CA PRO A 202 -9.27 3.59 13.05
C PRO A 202 -10.51 3.51 13.95
N ALA A 203 -10.91 4.62 14.60
CA ALA A 203 -12.09 4.64 15.46
C ALA A 203 -13.41 4.40 14.69
N ILE A 204 -13.56 4.99 13.50
CA ILE A 204 -14.73 4.77 12.63
C ILE A 204 -14.70 3.38 12.02
N ALA A 205 -13.54 2.88 11.58
CA ALA A 205 -13.41 1.52 11.06
C ALA A 205 -13.71 0.47 12.16
N ILE A 206 -13.22 0.68 13.38
CA ILE A 206 -13.54 -0.16 14.55
C ILE A 206 -15.04 -0.06 14.88
N ALA A 207 -15.61 1.14 14.92
CA ALA A 207 -17.04 1.34 15.20
C ALA A 207 -17.95 0.65 14.17
N VAL A 208 -17.63 0.77 12.88
CA VAL A 208 -18.38 0.11 11.79
C VAL A 208 -18.21 -1.42 11.86
N ILE A 209 -17.03 -1.93 12.20
CA ILE A 209 -16.82 -3.38 12.41
C ILE A 209 -17.64 -3.87 13.61
N PHE A 210 -17.65 -3.15 14.73
CA PHE A 210 -18.48 -3.50 15.89
C PHE A 210 -19.98 -3.42 15.57
N GLU A 211 -20.43 -2.40 14.84
CA GLU A 211 -21.82 -2.24 14.44
C GLU A 211 -22.28 -3.37 13.51
N ILE A 212 -21.44 -3.78 12.55
CA ILE A 212 -21.72 -4.93 11.66
C ILE A 212 -21.75 -6.25 12.44
N LEU A 213 -20.87 -6.43 13.42
CA LEU A 213 -20.81 -7.65 14.24
C LEU A 213 -21.97 -7.73 15.26
N ASP A 214 -22.37 -6.62 15.89
CA ASP A 214 -23.48 -6.60 16.86
C ASP A 214 -24.86 -6.69 16.18
N PHE A 215 -25.07 -6.09 15.00
CA PHE A 215 -26.34 -6.25 14.27
C PHE A 215 -26.58 -7.70 13.80
N SER A 216 -25.52 -8.51 13.64
CA SER A 216 -25.65 -9.93 13.33
C SER A 216 -26.20 -10.76 14.50
N ARG A 217 -26.03 -10.31 15.75
CA ARG A 217 -26.44 -11.02 16.97
C ARG A 217 -27.83 -10.65 17.49
N PHE A 218 -28.42 -9.56 17.01
CA PHE A 218 -29.79 -9.15 17.35
C PHE A 218 -30.85 -9.66 16.37
N ARG A 219 -30.48 -10.48 15.38
CA ARG A 219 -31.39 -10.99 14.33
C ARG A 219 -31.52 -12.51 14.25
N THR A 220 -31.19 -13.21 15.33
CA THR A 220 -31.58 -14.60 15.58
C THR A 220 -32.45 -14.68 16.81
#